data_AF-L9YET6-F1
#
_entry.id   AF-L9YET6-F1
#
_cell.length_a   1.000
_cell.length_b   1.000
_cell.length_c   1.000
_cell.angle_alpha   90.00
_cell.angle_beta   90.00
_cell.angle_gamma   90.00
#
_symmetry.space_group_name_H-M   'P 1'
#
loop_
_entity.id
_entity.type
_entity.pdbx_description
1 polymer ?
#
loop_
_entity_poly.entity_id
_entity_poly.type
_entity_poly.pdbx_seq_one_letter_code
_entity_poly.pdbx_strand_id
1 'polypeptide(L)'
;MYNQRSQEQGDQLEIDVIGVENTDEGEQIIYTCEVVTHIDGLHYSGTPATNRWAEYGNEDYQHTLERLWQKFTADQEYVTDLFDADSYVFQFWSPVVRGDRDEKFLLTGLYDLADEFEEKRDAELELVINEEYTERIEELRERAGQTEKDYGELGFRILQILEHLR
;
A
#
# COMPACT_ATOMS: atom_id res chain seq x y z
N MET A 1 4.79 12.72 0.63
CA MET A 1 3.73 13.52 1.27
C MET A 1 2.85 12.55 2.03
N TYR A 2 2.54 12.79 3.31
CA TYR A 2 1.74 11.89 4.13
C TYR A 2 0.28 12.36 4.22
N ASN A 3 -0.66 11.43 4.27
CA ASN A 3 -2.10 11.61 4.48
C ASN A 3 -2.70 12.75 3.65
N GLN A 4 -2.77 12.56 2.34
CA GLN A 4 -3.36 13.52 1.41
C GLN A 4 -4.88 13.44 1.38
N ARG A 5 -5.54 14.61 1.39
CA ARG A 5 -7.00 14.72 1.39
C ARG A 5 -7.47 15.71 0.34
N SER A 6 -8.45 15.32 -0.48
CA SER A 6 -9.15 16.25 -1.36
C SER A 6 -10.07 17.18 -0.55
N GLN A 7 -10.25 18.43 -1.00
CA GLN A 7 -11.09 19.44 -0.33
C GLN A 7 -12.50 19.57 -0.92
N GLU A 8 -12.90 18.72 -1.86
CA GLU A 8 -14.24 18.81 -2.47
C GLU A 8 -15.32 18.21 -1.54
N GLN A 9 -16.43 18.94 -1.40
CA GLN A 9 -17.49 18.62 -0.46
C GLN A 9 -18.31 17.43 -0.97
N GLY A 10 -17.94 16.21 -0.57
CA GLY A 10 -18.72 15.00 -0.82
C GLY A 10 -17.94 13.69 -0.69
N ASP A 11 -16.70 13.68 -1.19
CA ASP A 11 -15.79 12.53 -1.15
C ASP A 11 -14.42 12.97 -0.64
N GLN A 12 -14.16 12.73 0.64
CA GLN A 12 -12.79 12.85 1.18
C GLN A 12 -12.00 11.64 0.72
N LEU A 13 -11.34 11.77 -0.43
CA LEU A 13 -10.33 10.82 -0.86
C LEU A 13 -9.12 10.95 0.08
N GLU A 14 -8.64 9.84 0.62
CA GLU A 14 -7.48 9.79 1.51
C GLU A 14 -6.43 8.82 0.98
N ILE A 15 -5.27 9.35 0.57
CA ILE A 15 -4.08 8.57 0.20
C ILE A 15 -3.06 8.68 1.32
N ASP A 16 -2.61 7.54 1.84
CA ASP A 16 -1.72 7.52 3.01
C ASP A 16 -0.34 8.09 2.71
N VAL A 17 0.25 7.73 1.56
CA VAL A 17 1.56 8.23 1.13
C VAL A 17 1.57 8.48 -0.38
N ILE A 18 2.07 9.66 -0.77
CA ILE A 18 2.48 9.95 -2.15
C ILE A 18 3.98 10.21 -2.19
N GLY A 19 4.71 9.40 -2.97
CA GLY A 19 6.11 9.58 -3.32
C GLY A 19 6.25 10.17 -4.71
N VAL A 20 7.25 11.03 -4.91
CA VAL A 20 7.62 11.56 -6.22
C VAL A 20 9.09 11.29 -6.41
N GLU A 21 9.41 10.46 -7.40
CA GLU A 21 10.77 10.21 -7.83
C GLU A 21 11.02 10.91 -9.17
N ASN A 22 12.18 11.53 -9.31
CA ASN A 22 12.66 12.01 -10.60
C ASN A 22 13.97 11.27 -10.87
N THR A 23 13.99 10.43 -11.89
CA THR A 23 15.16 9.62 -12.23
C THR A 23 16.29 10.50 -12.77
N ASP A 24 17.52 9.98 -12.77
CA ASP A 24 18.66 10.67 -13.37
C ASP A 24 18.47 10.94 -14.88
N GLU A 25 17.60 10.15 -15.53
CA GLU A 25 17.24 10.26 -16.95
C GLU A 25 16.14 11.32 -17.19
N GLY A 26 15.57 11.86 -16.12
CA GLY A 26 14.57 12.93 -16.13
C GLY A 26 13.12 12.44 -16.17
N GLU A 27 12.89 11.14 -15.99
CA GLU A 27 11.55 10.55 -15.89
C GLU A 27 10.97 10.81 -14.50
N GLN A 28 9.68 11.13 -14.43
CA GLN A 28 8.94 11.29 -13.18
C GLN A 28 8.08 10.07 -12.90
N ILE A 29 8.29 9.46 -11.73
CA ILE A 29 7.51 8.32 -11.24
C ILE A 29 6.73 8.76 -10.01
N ILE A 30 5.42 8.55 -10.04
CA ILE A 30 4.53 8.83 -8.90
C ILE A 30 4.21 7.52 -8.19
N TYR A 31 4.58 7.45 -6.92
CA TYR A 31 4.24 6.33 -6.05
C TYR A 31 3.05 6.69 -5.18
N THR A 32 2.02 5.86 -5.17
CA THR A 32 0.97 5.90 -4.14
C THR A 32 1.05 4.66 -3.30
N CYS A 33 1.07 4.83 -1.98
CA CYS A 33 1.17 3.71 -1.06
C CYS A 33 0.06 3.77 -0.02
N GLU A 34 -0.63 2.64 0.11
CA GLU A 34 -1.72 2.37 1.02
C GLU A 34 -1.22 1.47 2.16
N VAL A 35 -1.40 1.90 3.41
CA VAL A 35 -0.71 1.31 4.56
C VAL A 35 -1.70 0.79 5.60
N VAL A 36 -1.64 -0.51 5.88
CA VAL A 36 -2.35 -1.13 7.00
C VAL A 36 -1.37 -1.65 8.03
N THR A 37 -1.50 -1.20 9.28
CA THR A 37 -0.56 -1.53 10.37
C THR A 37 -1.09 -2.59 11.36
N HIS A 38 -2.16 -3.31 11.00
CA HIS A 38 -2.73 -4.36 11.84
C HIS A 38 -1.78 -5.55 11.98
N ILE A 39 -1.33 -5.80 13.20
CA ILE A 39 -0.41 -6.91 13.52
C ILE A 39 -1.14 -8.24 13.78
N ASP A 40 -2.45 -8.18 14.01
CA ASP A 40 -3.32 -9.35 14.19
C ASP A 40 -3.98 -9.82 12.88
N GLY A 41 -3.65 -9.18 11.76
CA GLY A 41 -4.08 -9.53 10.42
C GLY A 41 -4.99 -8.48 9.78
N LEU A 42 -4.90 -8.36 8.46
CA LEU A 42 -5.79 -7.51 7.68
C LEU A 42 -7.26 -7.96 7.79
N HIS A 43 -8.12 -7.08 8.30
CA HIS A 43 -9.55 -7.37 8.48
C HIS A 43 -10.41 -6.10 8.44
N TYR A 44 -11.08 -5.84 7.30
CA TYR A 44 -12.18 -4.89 7.27
C TYR A 44 -13.49 -5.65 7.48
N SER A 45 -14.12 -5.46 8.64
CA SER A 45 -15.42 -6.10 8.89
C SER A 45 -16.51 -5.44 8.07
N GLY A 46 -17.31 -6.22 7.34
CA GLY A 46 -18.41 -5.70 6.55
C GLY A 46 -18.92 -6.70 5.53
N THR A 47 -19.94 -6.28 4.78
CA THR A 47 -20.55 -7.08 3.72
C THR A 47 -20.18 -6.45 2.39
N PRO A 48 -19.67 -7.22 1.41
CA PRO A 48 -19.39 -6.69 0.08
C PRO A 48 -20.70 -6.21 -0.57
N ALA A 49 -20.65 -5.06 -1.22
CA ALA A 49 -21.78 -4.50 -1.94
C ALA A 49 -22.06 -5.27 -3.25
N THR A 50 -21.06 -5.98 -3.75
CA THR A 50 -21.12 -6.73 -5.01
C THR A 50 -20.67 -8.19 -4.83
N ASN A 51 -21.06 -9.05 -5.78
CA ASN A 51 -20.62 -10.45 -5.81
C ASN A 51 -19.27 -10.64 -6.51
N ARG A 52 -18.52 -9.56 -6.79
CA ARG A 52 -17.25 -9.63 -7.54
C ARG A 52 -16.24 -10.56 -6.87
N TRP A 53 -16.17 -10.49 -5.54
CA TRP A 53 -15.20 -11.24 -4.75
C TRP A 53 -15.81 -12.49 -4.11
N ALA A 54 -16.99 -12.93 -4.55
CA ALA A 54 -17.76 -13.99 -3.88
C ALA A 54 -17.02 -15.35 -3.80
N GLU A 55 -15.98 -15.57 -4.61
CA GLU A 55 -15.16 -16.78 -4.56
C GLU A 55 -14.12 -16.79 -3.43
N TYR A 56 -13.85 -15.64 -2.79
CA TYR A 56 -12.79 -15.51 -1.80
C TYR A 56 -13.34 -15.60 -0.37
N GLY A 57 -13.06 -16.71 0.31
CA GLY A 57 -13.27 -16.91 1.74
C GLY A 57 -14.61 -16.41 2.29
N ASN A 58 -14.54 -15.62 3.36
CA ASN A 58 -15.71 -15.10 4.09
C ASN A 58 -16.08 -13.66 3.66
N GLU A 59 -17.24 -13.16 4.07
CA GLU A 59 -17.71 -11.80 3.70
C GLU A 59 -16.70 -10.69 4.03
N ASP A 60 -15.97 -10.81 5.15
CA ASP A 60 -14.98 -9.79 5.55
C ASP A 60 -13.78 -9.74 4.58
N TYR A 61 -13.33 -10.90 4.07
CA TYR A 61 -12.29 -10.94 3.03
C TYR A 61 -12.79 -10.32 1.72
N GLN A 62 -14.01 -10.65 1.34
CA GLN A 62 -14.64 -10.11 0.12
C GLN A 62 -14.82 -8.60 0.22
N HIS A 63 -15.26 -8.11 1.39
CA HIS A 63 -15.39 -6.70 1.67
C HIS A 63 -14.03 -5.98 1.69
N THR A 64 -13.00 -6.62 2.25
CA THR A 64 -11.63 -6.09 2.22
C THR A 64 -11.13 -5.89 0.78
N LEU A 65 -11.28 -6.90 -0.07
CA LEU A 65 -10.89 -6.83 -1.49
C LEU A 65 -11.67 -5.75 -2.24
N GLU A 66 -12.98 -5.66 -1.98
CA GLU A 66 -13.83 -4.62 -2.58
C GLU A 66 -13.36 -3.20 -2.21
N ARG A 67 -13.04 -2.99 -0.93
CA ARG A 67 -12.56 -1.68 -0.46
C ARG A 67 -11.20 -1.32 -1.02
N LEU A 68 -10.26 -2.27 -1.07
CA LEU A 68 -8.94 -2.02 -1.65
C LEU A 68 -9.04 -1.72 -3.14
N TRP A 69 -9.86 -2.46 -3.88
CA TRP A 69 -10.10 -2.17 -5.30
C TRP A 69 -10.66 -0.76 -5.52
N GLN A 70 -11.66 -0.37 -4.72
CA GLN A 70 -12.24 0.97 -4.77
C GLN A 70 -11.19 2.04 -4.45
N LYS A 71 -10.35 1.78 -3.44
CA LYS A 71 -9.30 2.72 -3.01
C LYS A 71 -8.26 2.94 -4.10
N PHE A 72 -7.62 1.87 -4.59
CA PHE A 72 -6.62 1.99 -5.68
C PHE A 72 -7.20 2.56 -6.98
N THR A 73 -8.48 2.27 -7.28
CA THR A 73 -9.17 2.89 -8.41
C THR A 73 -9.23 4.41 -8.25
N ALA A 74 -9.68 4.88 -7.08
CA ALA A 74 -9.83 6.30 -6.81
C ALA A 74 -8.48 7.01 -6.67
N ASP A 75 -7.48 6.33 -6.11
CA ASP A 75 -6.11 6.84 -5.99
C ASP A 75 -5.52 7.06 -7.39
N GLN A 76 -5.69 6.10 -8.30
CA GLN A 76 -5.24 6.23 -9.68
C GLN A 76 -5.88 7.41 -10.39
N GLU A 77 -7.21 7.53 -10.32
CA GLU A 77 -7.95 8.66 -10.90
C GLU A 77 -7.39 9.97 -10.36
N TYR A 78 -7.19 10.09 -9.05
CA TYR A 78 -6.67 11.29 -8.43
C TYR A 78 -5.23 11.65 -8.84
N VAL A 79 -4.31 10.69 -8.83
CA VAL A 79 -2.91 11.00 -9.13
C VAL A 79 -2.66 11.24 -10.62
N THR A 80 -3.42 10.58 -11.50
CA THR A 80 -3.35 10.82 -12.94
C THR A 80 -3.99 12.15 -13.34
N ASP A 81 -4.98 12.64 -12.59
CA ASP A 81 -5.52 13.99 -12.75
C ASP A 81 -4.58 15.07 -12.19
N LEU A 82 -3.86 14.78 -11.10
CA LEU A 82 -3.03 15.76 -10.39
C LEU A 82 -1.61 15.90 -10.97
N PHE A 83 -1.00 14.79 -11.40
CA PHE A 83 0.38 14.74 -11.86
C PHE A 83 0.44 14.36 -13.33
N ASP A 84 1.23 15.10 -14.11
CA ASP A 84 1.61 14.73 -15.48
C ASP A 84 2.97 14.02 -15.39
N ALA A 85 2.94 12.71 -15.16
CA ALA A 85 4.10 11.88 -14.88
C ALA A 85 4.29 10.79 -15.94
N ASP A 86 5.52 10.28 -16.06
CA ASP A 86 5.86 9.25 -17.04
C ASP A 86 5.33 7.87 -16.63
N SER A 87 5.25 7.60 -15.32
CA SER A 87 4.66 6.37 -14.79
C SER A 87 4.08 6.54 -13.38
N TYR A 88 3.20 5.60 -13.03
CA TYR A 88 2.52 5.53 -11.75
C TYR A 88 2.66 4.13 -11.16
N VAL A 89 3.06 4.04 -9.91
CA VAL A 89 3.22 2.77 -9.17
C VAL A 89 2.34 2.82 -7.93
N PHE A 90 1.48 1.82 -7.78
CA PHE A 90 0.60 1.67 -6.64
C PHE A 90 1.20 0.61 -5.72
N GLN A 91 1.11 0.82 -4.41
CA GLN A 91 1.64 -0.12 -3.43
C GLN A 91 0.64 -0.37 -2.30
N PHE A 92 0.54 -1.61 -1.87
CA PHE A 92 -0.15 -1.99 -0.65
C PHE A 92 0.84 -2.53 0.37
N TRP A 93 0.91 -1.90 1.54
CA TRP A 93 1.82 -2.28 2.62
C TRP A 93 1.05 -2.84 3.80
N SER A 94 1.35 -4.09 4.19
CA SER A 94 0.77 -4.67 5.41
C SER A 94 1.69 -5.71 6.06
N PRO A 95 1.95 -5.62 7.38
CA PRO A 95 2.89 -6.53 8.04
C PRO A 95 2.36 -7.97 8.10
N VAL A 96 1.05 -8.15 8.21
CA VAL A 96 0.43 -9.46 8.39
C VAL A 96 -0.83 -9.58 7.55
N VAL A 97 -0.76 -10.43 6.53
CA VAL A 97 -1.91 -10.91 5.76
C VAL A 97 -2.01 -12.41 5.95
N ARG A 98 -3.09 -12.86 6.62
CA ARG A 98 -3.34 -14.27 6.86
C ARG A 98 -3.95 -14.95 5.64
N GLY A 99 -3.63 -16.22 5.49
CA GLY A 99 -4.13 -17.07 4.41
C GLY A 99 -2.98 -17.86 3.78
N ASP A 100 -3.36 -18.81 2.94
CA ASP A 100 -2.45 -19.51 2.04
C ASP A 100 -2.72 -19.02 0.62
N ARG A 101 -1.69 -19.00 -0.23
CA ARG A 101 -1.80 -18.62 -1.65
C ARG A 101 -2.49 -19.73 -2.47
N ASP A 102 -2.48 -20.97 -1.98
CA ASP A 102 -3.08 -22.11 -2.67
C ASP A 102 -4.59 -22.26 -2.39
N GLU A 103 -5.12 -21.45 -1.46
CA GLU A 103 -6.55 -21.43 -1.13
C GLU A 103 -7.16 -20.07 -1.47
N LYS A 104 -8.42 -20.03 -1.91
CA LYS A 104 -9.14 -18.78 -2.25
C LYS A 104 -9.51 -17.99 -0.99
N PHE A 105 -8.51 -17.50 -0.28
CA PHE A 105 -8.60 -16.60 0.86
C PHE A 105 -8.10 -15.20 0.49
N LEU A 106 -8.03 -14.33 1.49
CA LEU A 106 -7.62 -12.94 1.33
C LEU A 106 -6.27 -12.78 0.62
N LEU A 107 -5.26 -13.57 0.99
CA LEU A 107 -3.93 -13.49 0.38
C LEU A 107 -3.97 -13.73 -1.14
N THR A 108 -4.63 -14.80 -1.57
CA THR A 108 -4.84 -15.09 -3.00
C THR A 108 -5.68 -14.02 -3.68
N GLY A 109 -6.72 -13.52 -3.02
CA GLY A 109 -7.52 -12.42 -3.53
C GLY A 109 -6.75 -11.13 -3.72
N LEU A 110 -5.75 -10.84 -2.89
CA LEU A 110 -4.88 -9.66 -3.08
C LEU A 110 -4.00 -9.80 -4.32
N TYR A 111 -3.41 -10.99 -4.55
CA TYR A 111 -2.65 -11.23 -5.77
C TYR A 111 -3.53 -11.15 -7.02
N ASP A 112 -4.70 -11.80 -6.99
CA ASP A 112 -5.65 -11.74 -8.10
C ASP A 112 -6.13 -10.28 -8.34
N LEU A 113 -6.29 -9.48 -7.27
CA LEU A 113 -6.62 -8.06 -7.36
C LEU A 113 -5.49 -7.25 -8.00
N ALA A 114 -4.23 -7.49 -7.63
CA ALA A 114 -3.07 -6.82 -8.21
C ALA A 114 -2.91 -7.14 -9.70
N ASP A 115 -2.97 -8.43 -10.06
CA ASP A 115 -2.91 -8.89 -11.45
C ASP A 115 -4.04 -8.24 -12.29
N GLU A 116 -5.27 -8.21 -11.75
CA GLU A 116 -6.41 -7.58 -12.42
C GLU A 116 -6.27 -6.06 -12.51
N PHE A 117 -5.66 -5.42 -11.51
CA PHE A 117 -5.41 -3.98 -11.52
C PHE A 117 -4.43 -3.64 -12.65
N GLU A 118 -3.31 -4.34 -12.74
CA GLU A 118 -2.34 -4.20 -13.83
C GLU A 118 -2.98 -4.39 -15.21
N GLU A 119 -3.72 -5.48 -15.41
CA GLU A 119 -4.36 -5.78 -16.70
C GLU A 119 -5.36 -4.69 -17.12
N LYS A 120 -6.15 -4.17 -16.17
CA LYS A 120 -7.25 -3.25 -16.49
C LYS A 120 -6.85 -1.79 -16.48
N ARG A 121 -5.79 -1.44 -15.77
CA ARG A 121 -5.43 -0.05 -15.46
C ARG A 121 -4.08 0.38 -16.02
N ASP A 122 -3.33 -0.55 -16.61
CA ASP A 122 -2.01 -0.28 -17.18
C ASP A 122 -1.07 0.37 -16.16
N ALA A 123 -1.16 -0.08 -14.90
CA ALA A 123 -0.38 0.43 -13.78
C ALA A 123 -0.09 -0.69 -12.77
N GLU A 124 1.14 -0.72 -12.26
CA GLU A 124 1.62 -1.72 -11.31
C GLU A 124 0.97 -1.56 -9.93
N LEU A 125 0.56 -2.69 -9.32
CA LEU A 125 0.15 -2.73 -7.92
C LEU A 125 1.05 -3.68 -7.13
N GLU A 126 2.11 -3.12 -6.53
CA GLU A 126 3.05 -3.89 -5.72
C GLU A 126 2.45 -4.24 -4.35
N LEU A 127 2.56 -5.52 -3.97
CA LEU A 127 2.14 -5.99 -2.66
C LEU A 127 3.35 -6.17 -1.73
N VAL A 128 3.57 -5.19 -0.84
CA VAL A 128 4.60 -5.26 0.21
C VAL A 128 3.96 -5.84 1.48
N ILE A 129 3.83 -7.17 1.48
CA ILE A 129 3.13 -7.91 2.54
C ILE A 129 3.97 -9.04 3.12
N ASN A 130 3.70 -9.41 4.38
CA ASN A 130 4.32 -10.57 5.06
C ASN A 130 5.86 -10.55 5.03
N GLU A 131 6.49 -11.50 4.32
CA GLU A 131 7.96 -11.62 4.23
C GLU A 131 8.58 -10.40 3.54
N GLU A 132 8.00 -9.95 2.42
CA GLU A 132 8.45 -8.74 1.72
C GLU A 132 8.41 -7.51 2.64
N TYR A 133 7.31 -7.34 3.40
CA TYR A 133 7.22 -6.26 4.39
C TYR A 133 8.34 -6.37 5.44
N THR A 134 8.62 -7.59 5.91
CA THR A 134 9.70 -7.83 6.89
C THR A 134 11.05 -7.45 6.31
N GLU A 135 11.32 -7.82 5.06
CA GLU A 135 12.57 -7.49 4.36
C GLU A 135 12.75 -5.97 4.24
N ARG A 136 11.72 -5.22 3.81
CA ARG A 136 11.78 -3.74 3.75
C ARG A 136 12.03 -3.10 5.11
N ILE A 137 11.47 -3.66 6.19
CA ILE A 137 11.72 -3.16 7.55
C ILE A 137 13.15 -3.46 7.99
N GLU A 138 13.71 -4.63 7.68
CA GLU A 138 15.10 -4.95 8.00
C GLU A 138 16.09 -4.06 7.23
N GLU A 139 15.83 -3.77 5.95
CA GLU A 139 16.62 -2.79 5.19
C GLU A 139 16.55 -1.39 5.82
N LEU A 140 15.36 -0.97 6.25
CA LEU A 140 15.19 0.32 6.93
C LEU A 140 15.93 0.36 8.27
N ARG A 141 15.95 -0.75 9.02
CA ARG A 141 16.71 -0.89 10.26
C ARG A 141 18.20 -0.85 10.03
N GLU A 142 18.71 -1.59 9.04
CA GLU A 142 20.13 -1.54 8.66
C GLU A 142 20.53 -0.10 8.32
N ARG A 143 19.70 0.59 7.52
CA ARG A 143 19.93 1.98 7.17
C ARG A 143 19.94 2.89 8.41
N ALA A 144 19.03 2.67 9.36
CA ALA A 144 18.98 3.41 10.60
C ALA A 144 20.24 3.21 11.47
N GLY A 145 20.81 2.00 11.49
CA GLY A 145 22.07 1.69 12.19
C GLY A 145 23.31 2.34 11.57
N GLN A 146 23.24 2.78 10.31
CA GLN A 146 24.36 3.39 9.59
C GLN A 146 24.35 4.93 9.65
N THR A 147 23.34 5.56 10.25
CA THR A 147 23.19 7.02 10.21
C THR A 147 22.65 7.60 11.51
N GLU A 148 23.30 8.65 12.02
CA GLU A 148 22.87 9.40 13.20
C GLU A 148 22.06 10.66 12.85
N LYS A 149 21.97 10.98 11.55
CA LYS A 149 21.29 12.18 11.05
C LYS A 149 19.81 12.13 11.40
N ASP A 150 19.28 13.23 11.93
CA ASP A 150 17.84 13.36 12.13
C ASP A 150 17.14 13.65 10.79
N TYR A 151 16.18 12.81 10.43
CA TYR A 151 15.36 12.94 9.21
C TYR A 151 13.99 13.57 9.49
N GLY A 152 13.67 13.91 10.75
CA GLY A 152 12.38 14.48 11.14
C GLY A 152 11.25 13.45 11.25
N GLU A 153 11.54 12.16 11.05
CA GLU A 153 10.55 11.07 11.07
C GLU A 153 10.67 10.25 12.36
N LEU A 154 9.66 10.34 13.22
CA LEU A 154 9.68 9.73 14.55
C LEU A 154 9.86 8.20 14.49
N GLY A 155 9.21 7.53 13.54
CA GLY A 155 9.34 6.09 13.35
C GLY A 155 10.79 5.69 13.04
N PHE A 156 11.41 6.37 12.07
CA PHE A 156 12.81 6.13 11.74
C PHE A 156 13.76 6.51 12.89
N ARG A 157 13.46 7.59 13.62
CA ARG A 157 14.23 8.01 14.79
C ARG A 157 14.23 6.95 15.89
N ILE A 158 13.11 6.28 16.11
CA ILE A 158 13.02 5.16 17.06
C ILE A 158 13.93 4.01 16.61
N LEU A 159 13.93 3.66 15.32
CA LEU A 159 14.84 2.64 14.79
C LEU A 159 16.31 3.02 14.99
N GLN A 160 16.69 4.27 14.68
CA GLN A 160 18.06 4.76 14.92
C GLN A 160 18.47 4.61 16.38
N ILE A 161 17.58 4.98 17.32
CA ILE A 161 17.84 4.82 18.74
C ILE A 161 18.08 3.35 19.06
N LEU A 162 17.16 2.45 18.67
CA LEU A 162 17.23 1.02 18.98
C LEU A 162 18.51 0.38 18.44
N GLU A 163 18.92 0.71 17.21
CA GLU A 163 20.14 0.16 16.59
C GLU A 163 21.44 0.69 17.23
N HIS A 164 21.39 1.81 17.97
CA HIS A 164 22.56 2.41 18.64
C HIS A 164 22.57 2.22 20.17
N LEU A 165 21.58 1.53 20.75
CA LEU A 165 21.59 1.15 22.17
C LEU A 165 22.73 0.16 22.46
N ARG A 166 23.32 0.26 23.66
CA ARG A 166 24.46 -0.56 24.12
C ARG A 166 24.07 -1.53 25.23
#